data_AF-A0A357K2S4-F1
#
_entry.id   AF-A0A357K2S4-F1
#
_cell.length_a   1.000
_cell.length_b   1.000
_cell.length_c   1.000
_cell.angle_alpha   90.00
_cell.angle_beta   90.00
_cell.angle_gamma   90.00
#
_symmetry.space_group_name_H-M   'P 1'
#
loop_
_entity.id
_entity.type
_entity.pdbx_description
1 polymer ?
#
loop_
_entity_poly.entity_id
_entity_poly.type
_entity_poly.pdbx_seq_one_letter_code
_entity_poly.pdbx_strand_id
1 'polypeptide(L)'
;GIHAAQVFADTFPAGTLSGAPKLRAIELIAEHEPQSRGLYGGAVGCYGLNGDCIHAIAIRSFFSNQGSLTYQAGAGVVMDSIPSSEADEVEGKLEALAQAMDLAETL
;
A
#
# COMPACT_ATOMS: atom_id res chain seq x y z
N GLY A 1 21.32 19.85 -9.20
CA GLY A 1 19.86 19.97 -9.00
C GLY A 1 19.39 18.76 -8.21
N ILE A 2 18.22 18.82 -7.57
CA ILE A 2 17.64 17.66 -6.89
C ILE A 2 17.19 16.65 -7.95
N HIS A 3 17.61 15.38 -7.83
CA HIS A 3 17.22 14.31 -8.73
C HIS A 3 15.89 13.69 -8.30
N ALA A 4 15.03 13.30 -9.25
CA ALA A 4 13.72 12.72 -8.94
C ALA A 4 13.82 11.46 -8.05
N ALA A 5 14.86 10.64 -8.24
CA ALA A 5 15.15 9.49 -7.38
C ALA A 5 15.42 9.87 -5.91
N GLN A 6 16.07 11.02 -5.66
CA GLN A 6 16.30 11.52 -4.31
C GLN A 6 14.98 11.95 -3.66
N VAL A 7 14.13 12.67 -4.41
CA VAL A 7 12.79 13.07 -3.94
C VAL A 7 11.97 11.85 -3.58
N PHE A 8 12.00 10.80 -4.41
CA PHE A 8 11.33 9.54 -4.10
C PHE A 8 11.87 8.93 -2.80
N ALA A 9 13.19 8.77 -2.66
CA ALA A 9 13.80 8.17 -1.48
C ALA A 9 13.46 8.94 -0.18
N ASP A 10 13.48 10.27 -0.23
CA ASP A 10 13.18 11.13 0.92
C ASP A 10 11.70 11.12 1.31
N THR A 11 10.81 10.89 0.34
CA THR A 11 9.36 10.92 0.54
C THR A 11 8.74 9.54 0.73
N PHE A 12 9.46 8.46 0.44
CA PHE A 12 9.01 7.09 0.65
C PHE A 12 9.00 6.69 2.15
N PRO A 13 8.14 5.74 2.57
CA PRO A 13 6.88 5.36 1.91
C PRO A 13 5.85 6.49 2.00
N ALA A 14 4.76 6.37 1.23
CA ALA A 14 3.71 7.37 1.20
C ALA A 14 3.06 7.59 2.57
N GLY A 15 2.87 8.85 2.95
CA GLY A 15 2.27 9.23 4.24
C GLY A 15 0.87 8.63 4.46
N THR A 16 0.09 8.44 3.40
CA THR A 16 -1.25 7.83 3.43
C THR A 16 -1.23 6.35 3.82
N LEU A 17 -0.09 5.67 3.66
CA LEU A 17 0.09 4.26 4.00
C LEU A 17 0.97 4.07 5.25
N SER A 18 1.57 5.13 5.79
CA SER A 18 2.31 5.07 7.05
C SER A 18 1.55 5.75 8.20
N GLY A 19 1.23 7.04 8.05
CA GLY A 19 0.75 7.90 9.13
C GLY A 19 1.71 9.05 9.46
N ALA A 20 1.41 9.77 10.55
CA ALA A 20 2.15 10.95 11.01
C ALA A 20 2.28 10.97 12.55
N PRO A 21 3.46 11.27 13.12
CA PRO A 21 4.77 11.40 12.47
C PRO A 21 5.23 10.10 11.79
N LYS A 22 5.75 10.20 10.55
CA LYS A 22 6.00 9.04 9.66
C LYS A 22 6.79 7.92 10.34
N LEU A 23 7.93 8.24 10.93
CA LEU A 23 8.80 7.23 11.54
C LEU A 23 8.08 6.47 12.65
N ARG A 24 7.44 7.20 13.58
CA ARG A 24 6.71 6.58 14.69
C ARG A 24 5.53 5.74 14.21
N ALA A 25 4.84 6.17 13.16
CA ALA A 25 3.74 5.41 12.60
C ALA A 25 4.23 4.09 11.96
N ILE A 26 5.37 4.11 11.26
CA ILE A 26 6.00 2.90 10.70
C ILE A 26 6.43 1.92 11.81
N GLU A 27 6.98 2.43 12.92
CA GLU A 27 7.32 1.59 14.08
C GLU A 27 6.10 0.89 14.67
N LEU A 28 5.00 1.63 14.88
CA LEU A 28 3.74 1.07 15.39
C LEU A 28 3.14 0.04 14.43
N ILE A 29 3.18 0.31 13.13
CA ILE A 29 2.76 -0.65 12.10
C ILE A 29 3.59 -1.94 12.22
N ALA A 30 4.92 -1.83 12.34
CA ALA A 30 5.79 -2.98 12.47
C ALA A 30 5.59 -3.76 13.78
N GLU A 31 5.16 -3.10 14.85
CA GLU A 31 4.84 -3.72 16.14
C GLU A 31 3.50 -4.49 16.10
N HIS A 32 2.51 -3.96 15.37
CA HIS A 32 1.14 -4.49 15.38
C HIS A 32 0.81 -5.41 14.20
N GLU A 33 1.48 -5.27 13.06
CA GLU A 33 1.24 -6.17 11.92
C GLU A 33 1.97 -7.50 12.10
N PRO A 34 1.30 -8.64 11.80
CA PRO A 34 1.88 -9.96 12.05
C PRO A 34 3.01 -10.33 11.07
N GLN A 35 3.17 -9.56 9.98
CA GLN A 35 4.12 -9.84 8.91
C GLN A 35 4.54 -8.55 8.21
N SER A 36 5.69 -8.61 7.52
CA SER A 36 6.13 -7.53 6.64
C SER A 36 5.15 -7.32 5.48
N ARG A 37 4.89 -6.06 5.13
CA ARG A 37 3.94 -5.66 4.08
C ARG A 37 4.32 -6.07 2.64
N GLY A 38 5.56 -6.47 2.41
CA GLY A 38 6.04 -6.79 1.06
C GLY A 38 5.85 -5.60 0.11
N LEU A 39 5.08 -5.80 -0.96
CA LEU A 39 4.75 -4.73 -1.91
C LEU A 39 3.70 -3.75 -1.39
N TYR A 40 2.86 -4.13 -0.43
CA TYR A 40 1.75 -3.28 0.02
C TYR A 40 2.25 -1.96 0.64
N GLY A 41 1.76 -0.84 0.11
CA GLY A 41 2.23 0.51 0.48
C GLY A 41 3.60 0.89 -0.08
N GLY A 42 4.20 0.02 -0.90
CA GLY A 42 5.38 0.30 -1.71
C GLY A 42 5.06 1.13 -2.96
N ALA A 43 5.94 1.07 -3.96
CA ALA A 43 5.77 1.82 -5.20
C ALA A 43 6.03 0.95 -6.44
N VAL A 44 5.23 1.16 -7.49
CA VAL A 44 5.39 0.53 -8.81
C VAL A 44 5.44 1.64 -9.86
N GLY A 45 6.44 1.61 -10.73
CA GLY A 45 6.68 2.72 -11.65
C GLY A 45 7.92 2.55 -12.52
N CYS A 46 8.31 3.64 -13.18
CA CYS A 46 9.48 3.71 -14.04
C CYS A 46 10.38 4.90 -13.70
N TYR A 47 11.67 4.69 -13.94
CA TYR A 47 12.70 5.73 -13.91
C TYR A 47 13.32 5.82 -15.29
N GLY A 48 13.20 6.99 -15.93
CA GLY A 48 13.78 7.27 -17.22
C GLY A 48 15.26 7.64 -17.12
N LEU A 49 16.05 7.30 -18.15
CA LEU A 49 17.46 7.72 -18.23
C LEU A 49 17.63 9.24 -18.37
N ASN A 50 16.56 9.94 -18.73
CA ASN A 50 16.48 11.41 -18.78
C ASN A 50 16.22 12.05 -17.39
N GLY A 51 16.07 11.25 -16.34
CA GLY A 51 15.81 11.72 -14.98
C GLY A 51 14.33 11.80 -14.60
N ASP A 52 13.41 11.41 -15.49
CA ASP A 52 11.99 11.34 -15.18
C ASP A 52 11.69 10.18 -14.23
N CYS A 53 10.70 10.38 -13.35
CA CYS A 53 10.20 9.35 -12.44
C CYS A 53 8.68 9.43 -12.39
N ILE A 54 8.04 8.29 -12.64
CA ILE A 54 6.59 8.12 -12.44
C ILE A 54 6.40 6.85 -11.63
N HIS A 55 5.68 6.93 -10.53
CA HIS A 55 5.31 5.76 -9.75
C HIS A 55 3.91 5.92 -9.15
N ALA A 56 3.24 4.80 -8.92
CA ALA A 56 2.02 4.68 -8.16
C ALA A 56 2.30 3.98 -6.82
N ILE A 57 1.47 4.23 -5.82
CA ILE A 57 1.51 3.47 -4.56
C ILE A 57 0.92 2.09 -4.83
N ALA A 58 1.59 1.04 -4.37
CA ALA A 58 1.14 -0.34 -4.50
C ALA A 58 0.01 -0.65 -3.51
N ILE A 59 -1.21 -0.32 -3.92
CA ILE A 59 -2.49 -0.63 -3.25
C ILE A 59 -3.47 -1.17 -4.29
N ARG A 60 -4.59 -1.77 -3.86
CA ARG A 60 -5.60 -2.34 -4.77
C ARG A 60 -4.96 -3.25 -5.82
N SER A 61 -4.01 -4.08 -5.38
CA SER A 61 -3.13 -4.86 -6.25
C SER A 61 -2.97 -6.27 -5.70
N PHE A 62 -2.75 -7.22 -6.59
CA PHE A 62 -2.34 -8.57 -6.25
C PHE A 62 -0.84 -8.75 -6.44
N PHE A 63 -0.18 -9.35 -5.46
CA PHE A 63 1.16 -9.91 -5.62
C PHE A 63 1.06 -11.40 -5.89
N SER A 64 1.46 -11.83 -7.09
CA SER A 64 1.51 -13.23 -7.46
C SER A 64 2.89 -13.81 -7.22
N ASN A 65 2.97 -14.88 -6.44
CA ASN A 65 4.19 -15.62 -6.20
C ASN A 65 3.89 -17.11 -6.02
N GLN A 66 4.56 -17.96 -6.80
CA GLN A 66 4.45 -19.43 -6.70
C GLN A 66 3.01 -19.96 -6.70
N GLY A 67 2.14 -19.38 -7.53
CA GLY A 67 0.73 -19.78 -7.62
C GLY A 67 -0.15 -19.30 -6.48
N SER A 68 0.36 -18.46 -5.57
CA SER A 68 -0.42 -17.77 -4.55
C SER A 68 -0.57 -16.28 -4.91
N LEU A 69 -1.78 -15.75 -4.72
CA LEU A 69 -2.05 -14.31 -4.79
C LEU A 69 -2.18 -13.76 -3.37
N THR A 70 -1.37 -12.77 -3.03
CA THR A 70 -1.51 -12.00 -1.79
C THR A 70 -2.00 -10.60 -2.11
N TYR A 71 -2.98 -10.13 -1.36
CA TYR A 71 -3.53 -8.79 -1.45
C TYR A 71 -3.82 -8.27 -0.06
N GLN A 72 -3.65 -6.97 0.13
CA GLN A 72 -3.75 -6.33 1.43
C GLN A 72 -4.41 -4.96 1.28
N ALA A 73 -5.14 -4.56 2.32
CA ALA A 73 -5.72 -3.24 2.49
C ALA A 73 -5.59 -2.82 3.96
N GLY A 74 -5.82 -1.55 4.22
CA GLY A 74 -5.76 -0.96 5.55
C GLY A 74 -6.55 0.35 5.57
N ALA A 75 -6.69 0.93 6.74
CA ALA A 75 -7.39 2.18 6.97
C ALA A 75 -6.54 3.15 7.79
N GLY A 76 -6.83 4.44 7.67
CA GLY A 76 -6.12 5.49 8.39
C GLY A 76 -6.76 5.73 9.74
N VAL A 77 -6.11 5.30 10.82
CA VAL A 77 -6.66 5.43 12.17
C VAL A 77 -6.34 6.81 12.76
N VAL A 78 -7.38 7.49 13.22
CA VAL A 78 -7.31 8.76 13.94
C VAL A 78 -7.99 8.66 15.31
N MET A 79 -7.93 9.73 16.11
CA MET A 79 -8.51 9.73 17.46
C MET A 79 -10.01 9.40 17.49
N ASP A 80 -10.74 9.90 16.49
CA ASP A 80 -12.20 9.73 16.39
C ASP A 80 -12.61 8.48 15.59
N SER A 81 -11.65 7.62 15.21
CA SER A 81 -11.93 6.40 14.45
C SER A 81 -12.78 5.43 15.26
N ILE A 82 -13.76 4.81 14.59
CA ILE A 82 -14.61 3.77 15.17
C ILE A 82 -14.14 2.42 14.64
N PRO A 83 -13.68 1.48 15.48
CA PRO A 83 -13.04 0.24 15.03
C PRO A 83 -13.85 -0.57 14.01
N SER A 84 -15.18 -0.66 14.18
CA SER A 84 -16.05 -1.36 13.22
C SER A 84 -16.10 -0.66 11.86
N SER A 85 -16.17 0.67 11.85
CA SER A 85 -16.20 1.45 10.60
C SER A 85 -14.89 1.31 9.81
N GLU A 86 -13.75 1.28 10.51
CA GLU A 86 -12.45 1.08 9.86
C GLU A 86 -12.32 -0.34 9.28
N ALA A 87 -12.84 -1.34 9.99
CA ALA A 87 -12.88 -2.72 9.50
C ALA A 87 -13.76 -2.83 8.24
N ASP A 88 -14.97 -2.25 8.26
CA ASP A 88 -15.88 -2.21 7.11
C ASP A 88 -15.21 -1.52 5.90
N GLU A 89 -14.45 -0.44 6.12
CA GLU A 89 -13.68 0.23 5.06
C GLU A 89 -12.61 -0.70 4.46
N VAL A 90 -11.87 -1.45 5.28
CA VAL A 90 -10.87 -2.41 4.82
C VAL A 90 -11.52 -3.54 4.04
N GLU A 91 -12.64 -4.09 4.53
CA GLU A 91 -13.40 -5.13 3.84
C GLU A 91 -13.87 -4.64 2.47
N GLY A 92 -14.48 -3.45 2.39
CA GLY A 92 -14.89 -2.88 1.10
C GLY A 92 -13.72 -2.60 0.15
N LYS A 93 -12.52 -2.32 0.67
CA LYS A 93 -11.31 -2.21 -0.17
C LYS A 93 -10.88 -3.55 -0.76
N LEU A 94 -10.99 -4.61 0.02
CA LEU A 94 -10.64 -5.98 -0.37
C LEU A 94 -11.70 -6.61 -1.27
N GLU A 95 -12.99 -6.29 -1.06
CA GLU A 95 -14.10 -6.85 -1.83
C GLU A 95 -13.97 -6.54 -3.33
N ALA A 96 -13.55 -5.32 -3.68
CA ALA A 96 -13.31 -4.98 -5.09
C ALA A 96 -12.23 -5.84 -5.76
N LEU A 97 -11.24 -6.30 -4.98
CA LEU A 97 -10.21 -7.22 -5.46
C LEU A 97 -10.78 -8.64 -5.56
N ALA A 98 -11.51 -9.11 -4.55
CA ALA A 98 -12.17 -10.41 -4.57
C ALA A 98 -13.11 -10.55 -5.78
N GLN A 99 -13.97 -9.56 -6.04
CA GLN A 99 -14.85 -9.55 -7.22
C GLN A 99 -14.07 -9.59 -8.54
N ALA A 100 -12.91 -8.93 -8.62
CA ALA A 100 -12.06 -8.99 -9.80
C ALA A 100 -11.45 -10.38 -10.01
N MET A 101 -11.15 -11.12 -8.93
CA MET A 101 -10.73 -12.52 -9.01
C MET A 101 -11.87 -13.41 -9.48
N ASP A 102 -13.05 -13.29 -8.88
CA ASP A 102 -14.22 -14.10 -9.25
C ASP A 102 -14.55 -13.93 -10.74
N LEU A 103 -14.50 -12.69 -11.25
CA LEU A 103 -14.68 -12.43 -12.67
C LEU A 103 -13.60 -13.09 -13.52
N ALA A 104 -12.33 -12.99 -13.11
CA ALA A 104 -11.20 -13.56 -13.84
C ALA A 104 -11.23 -15.09 -13.92
N GLU A 105 -11.81 -15.78 -12.93
CA GLU A 105 -12.00 -17.24 -12.96
C GLU A 105 -13.04 -17.70 -14.00
N THR A 106 -13.92 -16.79 -14.43
CA THR A 106 -14.98 -17.08 -15.41
C THR A 106 -14.64 -16.66 -16.85
N LEU A 107 -13.45 -16.08 -17.08
CA LEU A 107 -12.93 -15.71 -18.41
C LEU A 107 -12.23 -16.90 -19.09
#